data_AF-A0A832MRI1-F1
#
_entry.id   AF-A0A832MRI1-F1
#
_cell.length_a   1.000
_cell.length_b   1.000
_cell.length_c   1.000
_cell.angle_alpha   90.00
_cell.angle_beta   90.00
_cell.angle_gamma   90.00
#
_symmetry.space_group_name_H-M   'P 1'
#
loop_
_entity.id
_entity.type
_entity.pdbx_description
1 polymer ?
#
loop_
_entity_poly.entity_id
_entity_poly.type
_entity_poly.pdbx_seq_one_letter_code
_entity_poly.pdbx_strand_id
1 'polypeptide(L)'
;MLLVYTHKVTPRLTYTFKHFFTRILQIRVQFTTKVEEFIAHNGLKFTYSKQPLRNEFFVRSNGLLFEQGINDIEITMGTWEDTVCFFQSRQAATIPFDIFAATFYLLSRYEEYLPHVKDNFDRFPAEESLAYKNNFLEKPLIDIWAYKFKELLKEKFPSYQFENRKFTYVSTIDVDMAFCYKHKGIVRNIGGYFSDLLKFKLVEIWNRTLVLLGFRPDPFDTFEELLSLQKQYGITTTFFFLVGDYTTYDKNISSSNSKFKSLIKSIADYADVGLHPSYFTMKNEALLKKEKLRLENILNRPVLKSRQHYLRLDMPETYQNLINLEIQEDYTMGYAAYYGFRASTCTPFYFYDLDYEIQTPLKIYPFAVMDGTLRDYLELSNKRAYEVIIRLAREVKKVEGTFITLFHNDTVSNTGRWRRWKKVYIDVFKKLTAFQTSNVS
;
A
#
# COMPACT_ATOMS: atom_id res chain seq x y z
N MET A 1 -6.11 -14.26 25.16
CA MET A 1 -5.22 -14.84 24.14
C MET A 1 -5.98 -15.99 23.49
N LEU A 2 -5.98 -16.05 22.16
CA LEU A 2 -6.67 -17.05 21.37
C LEU A 2 -5.77 -18.28 21.18
N LEU A 3 -6.23 -19.46 21.59
CA LEU A 3 -5.52 -20.71 21.38
C LEU A 3 -6.07 -21.46 20.16
N VAL A 4 -5.19 -21.74 19.20
CA VAL A 4 -5.54 -22.48 17.99
C VAL A 4 -4.93 -23.87 18.06
N TYR A 5 -5.77 -24.90 17.99
CA TYR A 5 -5.28 -26.26 17.77
C TYR A 5 -5.03 -26.49 16.28
N THR A 6 -3.86 -27.03 15.96
CA THR A 6 -3.49 -27.46 14.60
C THR A 6 -2.56 -28.67 14.69
N HIS A 7 -2.60 -29.56 13.70
CA HIS A 7 -1.73 -30.74 13.66
C HIS A 7 -0.24 -30.40 13.44
N LYS A 8 0.07 -29.24 12.85
CA LYS A 8 1.43 -28.76 12.59
C LYS A 8 1.48 -27.23 12.68
N VAL A 9 2.56 -26.68 13.21
CA VAL A 9 2.82 -25.23 13.18
C VAL A 9 3.86 -24.96 12.10
N THR A 10 3.55 -24.07 11.16
CA THR A 10 4.42 -23.70 10.03
C THR A 10 4.64 -22.18 9.98
N PRO A 11 5.64 -21.70 9.22
CA PRO A 11 5.82 -20.26 8.99
C PRO A 11 4.59 -19.60 8.34
N ARG A 12 4.02 -20.18 7.28
CA ARG A 12 2.79 -19.69 6.61
C ARG A 12 1.61 -19.55 7.57
N LEU A 13 1.36 -20.58 8.40
CA LEU A 13 0.30 -20.56 9.39
C LEU A 13 0.55 -19.45 10.42
N THR A 14 1.74 -19.41 11.01
CA THR A 14 2.10 -18.42 12.03
C THR A 14 1.98 -17.00 11.51
N TYR A 15 2.47 -16.75 10.30
CA TYR A 15 2.40 -15.47 9.60
C TYR A 15 0.95 -15.00 9.41
N THR A 16 0.14 -15.85 8.80
CA THR A 16 -1.25 -15.56 8.45
C THR A 16 -2.09 -15.26 9.67
N PHE A 17 -2.00 -16.12 10.69
CA PHE A 17 -2.78 -15.97 11.91
C PHE A 17 -2.32 -14.75 12.72
N LYS A 18 -1.02 -14.43 12.75
CA LYS A 18 -0.54 -13.18 13.36
C LYS A 18 -1.06 -11.95 12.63
N HIS A 19 -1.17 -11.96 11.30
CA HIS A 19 -1.79 -10.85 10.58
C HIS A 19 -3.29 -10.74 10.91
N PHE A 20 -4.01 -11.84 10.74
CA PHE A 20 -5.46 -11.91 10.93
C PHE A 20 -5.88 -11.55 12.36
N PHE A 21 -5.30 -12.19 13.38
CA PHE A 21 -5.70 -11.98 14.77
C PHE A 21 -4.99 -10.82 15.43
N THR A 22 -3.65 -10.76 15.36
CA THR A 22 -2.91 -9.75 16.12
C THR A 22 -3.01 -8.37 15.47
N ARG A 23 -2.90 -8.27 14.13
CA ARG A 23 -2.83 -6.97 13.45
C ARG A 23 -4.22 -6.41 13.10
N ILE A 24 -5.14 -7.24 12.61
CA ILE A 24 -6.50 -6.79 12.28
C ILE A 24 -7.38 -6.79 13.53
N LEU A 25 -7.52 -7.94 14.21
CA LEU A 25 -8.50 -8.10 15.29
C LEU A 25 -8.01 -7.68 16.69
N GLN A 26 -6.73 -7.31 16.85
CA GLN A 26 -6.11 -6.97 18.14
C GLN A 26 -6.20 -8.10 19.18
N ILE A 27 -6.11 -9.36 18.73
CA ILE A 27 -6.14 -10.56 19.58
C ILE A 27 -4.79 -11.27 19.49
N ARG A 28 -4.10 -11.43 20.62
CA ARG A 28 -2.89 -12.28 20.68
C ARG A 28 -3.26 -13.73 20.39
N VAL A 29 -2.54 -14.38 19.48
CA VAL A 29 -2.76 -15.77 19.07
C VAL A 29 -1.60 -16.67 19.51
N GLN A 30 -1.92 -17.88 19.93
CA GLN A 30 -1.00 -18.98 20.22
C GLN A 30 -1.48 -20.27 19.55
N PHE A 31 -0.56 -21.21 19.37
CA PHE A 31 -0.80 -22.49 18.70
C PHE A 31 -0.44 -23.64 19.62
N THR A 32 -1.22 -24.70 19.56
CA THR A 32 -0.87 -25.99 20.19
C THR A 32 -1.13 -27.13 19.21
N THR A 33 -0.26 -28.15 19.29
CA THR A 33 -0.45 -29.44 18.61
C THR A 33 -0.97 -30.52 19.55
N LYS A 34 -1.11 -30.21 20.85
CA LYS A 34 -1.56 -31.16 21.88
C LYS A 34 -3.04 -30.98 22.16
N VAL A 35 -3.78 -32.08 22.08
CA VAL A 35 -5.24 -32.08 22.30
C VAL A 35 -5.56 -31.78 23.76
N GLU A 36 -4.73 -32.23 24.70
CA GLU A 36 -4.93 -32.04 26.14
C GLU A 36 -4.82 -30.56 26.52
N GLU A 37 -3.85 -29.84 25.97
CA GLU A 37 -3.68 -28.39 26.17
C GLU A 37 -4.87 -27.61 25.62
N PHE A 38 -5.38 -28.01 24.44
CA PHE A 38 -6.55 -27.38 23.84
C PHE A 38 -7.84 -27.61 24.66
N ILE A 39 -8.04 -28.84 25.16
CA ILE A 39 -9.21 -29.17 25.99
C ILE A 39 -9.17 -28.36 27.30
N ALA A 40 -8.01 -28.28 27.96
CA ALA A 40 -7.83 -27.57 29.23
C ALA A 40 -7.97 -26.03 29.13
N HIS A 41 -7.87 -25.45 27.93
CA HIS A 41 -7.97 -24.01 27.75
C HIS A 41 -9.42 -23.51 27.84
N ASN A 42 -9.70 -22.57 28.76
CA ASN A 42 -11.06 -22.04 28.98
C ASN A 42 -11.35 -20.71 28.26
N GLY A 43 -10.35 -20.11 27.62
CA GLY A 43 -10.49 -18.86 26.87
C GLY A 43 -10.91 -19.05 25.41
N LEU A 44 -10.73 -18.01 24.61
CA LEU A 44 -10.93 -18.07 23.17
C LEU A 44 -10.12 -19.21 22.57
N LYS A 45 -10.79 -20.16 21.91
CA LYS A 45 -10.12 -21.26 21.23
C LYS A 45 -10.90 -21.78 20.04
N PHE A 46 -10.18 -22.27 19.03
CA PHE A 46 -10.79 -22.96 17.91
C PHE A 46 -9.82 -23.96 17.27
N THR A 47 -10.38 -24.90 16.50
CA THR A 47 -9.62 -25.91 15.78
C THR A 47 -9.40 -25.48 14.34
N TYR A 48 -8.16 -25.57 13.86
CA TYR A 48 -7.77 -25.41 12.46
C TYR A 48 -7.02 -26.66 11.96
N SER A 49 -7.75 -27.53 11.26
CA SER A 49 -7.26 -28.86 10.86
C SER A 49 -8.15 -29.46 9.76
N LYS A 50 -7.88 -30.70 9.34
CA LYS A 50 -8.72 -31.40 8.35
C LYS A 50 -10.06 -31.90 8.91
N GLN A 51 -10.13 -32.15 10.22
CA GLN A 51 -11.28 -32.71 10.95
C GLN A 51 -11.41 -32.04 12.32
N PRO A 52 -12.63 -31.74 12.80
CA PRO A 52 -12.83 -31.18 14.14
C PRO A 52 -12.43 -32.21 15.21
N LEU A 53 -12.12 -31.73 16.42
CA LEU A 53 -11.90 -32.61 17.57
C LEU A 53 -13.25 -33.05 18.17
N ARG A 54 -14.20 -32.12 18.32
CA ARG A 54 -15.57 -32.30 18.85
C ARG A 54 -16.52 -31.24 18.25
N ASN A 55 -17.44 -30.67 19.05
CA ASN A 55 -18.38 -29.60 18.67
C ASN A 55 -17.86 -28.18 19.00
N GLU A 56 -16.57 -27.93 18.79
CA GLU A 56 -15.96 -26.60 18.95
C GLU A 56 -16.14 -25.69 17.72
N PHE A 57 -15.67 -24.44 17.84
CA PHE A 57 -15.48 -23.58 16.68
C PHE A 57 -14.41 -24.21 15.78
N PHE A 58 -14.74 -24.49 14.53
CA PHE A 58 -13.89 -25.26 13.63
C PHE A 58 -13.78 -24.61 12.25
N VAL A 59 -12.54 -24.45 11.79
CA VAL A 59 -12.21 -24.05 10.42
C VAL A 59 -11.41 -25.17 9.77
N ARG A 60 -11.93 -25.68 8.66
CA ARG A 60 -11.28 -26.76 7.92
C ARG A 60 -10.12 -26.21 7.09
N SER A 61 -8.98 -26.88 7.13
CA SER A 61 -7.81 -26.49 6.36
C SER A 61 -7.76 -27.07 4.93
N ASN A 62 -7.41 -26.24 3.95
CA ASN A 62 -7.27 -26.57 2.53
C ASN A 62 -5.94 -27.30 2.26
N GLY A 63 -4.84 -26.87 2.88
CA GLY A 63 -3.52 -27.51 2.76
C GLY A 63 -2.39 -26.50 2.61
N LEU A 64 -2.65 -25.41 1.89
CA LEU A 64 -1.68 -24.38 1.50
C LEU A 64 -0.78 -23.87 2.64
N LEU A 65 -1.32 -23.71 3.85
CA LEU A 65 -0.54 -23.22 4.99
C LEU A 65 0.47 -24.26 5.53
N PHE A 66 0.40 -25.51 5.10
CA PHE A 66 1.27 -26.60 5.54
C PHE A 66 2.29 -27.02 4.49
N GLU A 67 2.17 -26.47 3.29
CA GLU A 67 3.06 -26.72 2.15
C GLU A 67 4.32 -25.84 2.21
N GLN A 68 5.29 -26.18 1.38
CA GLN A 68 6.49 -25.40 1.09
C GLN A 68 6.63 -25.25 -0.42
N GLY A 69 7.23 -24.14 -0.84
CA GLY A 69 7.45 -23.86 -2.26
C GLY A 69 6.20 -23.38 -2.98
N ILE A 70 6.37 -23.14 -4.28
CA ILE A 70 5.38 -22.45 -5.10
C ILE A 70 4.88 -23.46 -6.13
N ASN A 71 3.59 -23.77 -6.05
CA ASN A 71 2.90 -24.70 -6.93
C ASN A 71 1.74 -23.97 -7.58
N ASP A 72 1.36 -24.40 -8.77
CA ASP A 72 0.12 -23.91 -9.36
C ASP A 72 -1.09 -24.40 -8.54
N ILE A 73 -2.06 -23.52 -8.32
CA ILE A 73 -3.22 -23.78 -7.47
C ILE A 73 -4.48 -23.43 -8.25
N GLU A 74 -5.31 -24.42 -8.50
CA GLU A 74 -6.62 -24.19 -9.08
C GLU A 74 -7.55 -23.55 -8.03
N ILE A 75 -8.01 -22.32 -8.32
CA ILE A 75 -8.90 -21.57 -7.44
C ILE A 75 -10.32 -21.59 -7.99
N THR A 76 -11.21 -22.25 -7.25
CA THR A 76 -12.64 -22.15 -7.47
C THR A 76 -13.23 -21.06 -6.60
N MET A 77 -13.86 -20.07 -7.22
CA MET A 77 -14.49 -18.96 -6.51
C MET A 77 -15.85 -19.38 -5.92
N GLY A 78 -16.21 -18.75 -4.81
CA GLY A 78 -17.47 -18.94 -4.11
C GLY A 78 -17.88 -17.68 -3.37
N THR A 79 -18.93 -17.81 -2.56
CA THR A 79 -19.49 -16.70 -1.78
C THR A 79 -19.70 -17.11 -0.34
N TRP A 80 -19.35 -16.22 0.59
CA TRP A 80 -19.74 -16.29 1.98
C TRP A 80 -20.63 -15.09 2.32
N GLU A 81 -21.93 -15.36 2.25
CA GLU A 81 -23.01 -14.37 2.28
C GLU A 81 -22.81 -13.32 1.17
N ASP A 82 -22.46 -12.08 1.53
CA ASP A 82 -22.27 -10.94 0.65
C ASP A 82 -20.82 -10.74 0.17
N THR A 83 -19.90 -11.62 0.57
CA THR A 83 -18.47 -11.52 0.22
C THR A 83 -18.00 -12.67 -0.64
N VAL A 84 -17.06 -12.39 -1.55
CA VAL A 84 -16.38 -13.41 -2.35
C VAL A 84 -15.46 -14.23 -1.44
N CYS A 85 -15.33 -15.53 -1.70
CA CYS A 85 -14.38 -16.42 -1.03
C CYS A 85 -13.86 -17.50 -1.99
N PHE A 86 -12.85 -18.24 -1.57
CA PHE A 86 -12.29 -19.38 -2.30
C PHE A 86 -11.63 -20.36 -1.32
N PHE A 87 -11.26 -21.56 -1.79
CA PHE A 87 -10.89 -22.71 -0.95
C PHE A 87 -12.05 -23.23 -0.09
N GLN A 88 -13.20 -23.45 -0.71
CA GLN A 88 -14.42 -23.92 -0.05
C GLN A 88 -14.20 -25.25 0.69
N SER A 89 -14.84 -25.37 1.84
CA SER A 89 -14.89 -26.61 2.60
C SER A 89 -15.95 -27.54 2.01
N ARG A 90 -15.54 -28.76 1.64
CA ARG A 90 -16.48 -29.82 1.21
C ARG A 90 -17.26 -30.48 2.37
N GLN A 91 -17.04 -30.06 3.61
CA GLN A 91 -17.63 -30.65 4.83
C GLN A 91 -18.13 -29.55 5.77
N ALA A 92 -19.06 -29.88 6.66
CA ALA A 92 -19.60 -28.96 7.65
C ALA A 92 -18.46 -28.38 8.52
N ALA A 93 -18.35 -27.06 8.51
CA ALA A 93 -17.42 -26.28 9.31
C ALA A 93 -18.12 -24.96 9.70
N THR A 94 -17.62 -24.27 10.73
CA THR A 94 -18.20 -22.98 11.16
C THR A 94 -18.10 -21.92 10.06
N ILE A 95 -17.06 -22.01 9.22
CA ILE A 95 -16.81 -21.12 8.09
C ILE A 95 -16.77 -21.95 6.81
N PRO A 96 -17.43 -21.53 5.71
CA PRO A 96 -17.62 -22.37 4.52
C PRO A 96 -16.37 -22.53 3.64
N PHE A 97 -15.22 -21.95 4.02
CA PHE A 97 -13.97 -22.02 3.28
C PHE A 97 -12.77 -21.88 4.22
N ASP A 98 -11.58 -22.24 3.73
CA ASP A 98 -10.33 -21.97 4.45
C ASP A 98 -9.95 -20.49 4.32
N ILE A 99 -10.53 -19.70 5.21
CA ILE A 99 -10.30 -18.26 5.35
C ILE A 99 -8.83 -17.89 5.56
N PHE A 100 -8.05 -18.77 6.18
CA PHE A 100 -6.64 -18.52 6.47
C PHE A 100 -5.77 -18.84 5.25
N ALA A 101 -5.99 -19.94 4.56
CA ALA A 101 -5.32 -20.20 3.28
C ALA A 101 -5.63 -19.10 2.25
N ALA A 102 -6.89 -18.68 2.16
CA ALA A 102 -7.30 -17.61 1.24
C ALA A 102 -6.63 -16.26 1.61
N THR A 103 -6.55 -15.95 2.91
CA THR A 103 -5.82 -14.79 3.41
C THR A 103 -4.34 -14.85 3.05
N PHE A 104 -3.69 -16.00 3.26
CA PHE A 104 -2.28 -16.17 2.94
C PHE A 104 -2.00 -15.96 1.45
N TYR A 105 -2.79 -16.59 0.58
CA TYR A 105 -2.65 -16.47 -0.87
C TYR A 105 -2.67 -15.01 -1.35
N LEU A 106 -3.60 -14.21 -0.82
CA LEU A 106 -3.73 -12.80 -1.15
C LEU A 106 -2.62 -11.94 -0.53
N LEU A 107 -2.23 -12.19 0.73
CA LEU A 107 -1.20 -11.41 1.43
C LEU A 107 0.20 -11.64 0.88
N SER A 108 0.56 -12.90 0.60
CA SER A 108 1.87 -13.25 0.04
C SER A 108 1.99 -12.85 -1.43
N ARG A 109 0.90 -12.39 -2.05
CA ARG A 109 0.81 -12.13 -3.49
C ARG A 109 1.22 -13.37 -4.28
N TYR A 110 0.74 -14.54 -3.85
CA TYR A 110 1.14 -15.85 -4.37
C TYR A 110 1.07 -15.92 -5.91
N GLU A 111 0.03 -15.31 -6.50
CA GLU A 111 -0.16 -15.22 -7.95
C GLU A 111 0.98 -14.50 -8.70
N GLU A 112 1.71 -13.58 -8.06
CA GLU A 112 2.81 -12.84 -8.67
C GLU A 112 4.10 -13.66 -8.75
N TYR A 113 4.17 -14.79 -8.05
CA TYR A 113 5.28 -15.76 -8.15
C TYR A 113 5.05 -16.81 -9.25
N LEU A 114 3.81 -16.94 -9.72
CA LEU A 114 3.46 -17.83 -10.82
C LEU A 114 3.74 -17.14 -12.16
N PRO A 115 3.92 -17.90 -13.26
CA PRO A 115 4.07 -17.32 -14.59
C PRO A 115 2.90 -16.39 -14.94
N HIS A 116 3.22 -15.15 -15.32
CA HIS A 116 2.23 -14.13 -15.67
C HIS A 116 2.79 -13.20 -16.75
N VAL A 117 1.88 -12.50 -17.43
CA VAL A 117 2.25 -11.47 -18.40
C VAL A 117 2.42 -10.14 -17.68
N LYS A 118 3.59 -9.52 -17.85
CA LYS A 118 3.89 -8.20 -17.29
C LYS A 118 3.40 -7.09 -18.21
N ASP A 119 3.12 -5.93 -17.64
CA ASP A 119 2.80 -4.74 -18.42
C ASP A 119 4.04 -4.09 -19.05
N ASN A 120 3.84 -2.98 -19.77
CA ASN A 120 4.93 -2.25 -20.46
C ASN A 120 6.00 -1.65 -19.52
N PHE A 121 5.78 -1.69 -18.21
CA PHE A 121 6.72 -1.23 -17.18
C PHE A 121 7.28 -2.39 -16.34
N ASP A 122 7.14 -3.63 -16.82
CA ASP A 122 7.52 -4.87 -16.13
C ASP A 122 6.81 -5.09 -14.79
N ARG A 123 5.58 -4.58 -14.64
CA ARG A 123 4.77 -4.74 -13.42
C ARG A 123 3.79 -5.88 -13.58
N PHE A 124 3.33 -6.42 -12.46
CA PHE A 124 2.15 -7.27 -12.43
C PHE A 124 0.88 -6.41 -12.68
N PRO A 125 0.17 -6.59 -13.81
CA PRO A 125 -1.03 -5.82 -14.12
C PRO A 125 -2.22 -6.26 -13.24
N ALA A 126 -3.15 -5.34 -12.97
CA ALA A 126 -4.31 -5.65 -12.14
C ALA A 126 -5.19 -6.72 -12.79
N GLU A 127 -5.30 -6.69 -14.12
CA GLU A 127 -6.10 -7.58 -14.94
C GLU A 127 -5.73 -9.05 -14.77
N GLU A 128 -4.47 -9.33 -14.43
CA GLU A 128 -4.01 -10.70 -14.17
C GLU A 128 -4.39 -11.18 -12.76
N SER A 129 -4.71 -10.28 -11.83
CA SER A 129 -5.06 -10.63 -10.46
C SER A 129 -6.39 -11.37 -10.37
N LEU A 130 -6.47 -12.30 -9.42
CA LEU A 130 -7.71 -12.92 -8.99
C LEU A 130 -8.75 -11.86 -8.58
N ALA A 131 -8.29 -10.75 -8.00
CA ALA A 131 -9.12 -9.66 -7.51
C ALA A 131 -9.83 -8.88 -8.63
N TYR A 132 -9.15 -8.63 -9.74
CA TYR A 132 -9.77 -8.01 -10.92
C TYR A 132 -10.73 -8.98 -11.59
N LYS A 133 -10.27 -10.22 -11.85
CA LYS A 133 -11.05 -11.27 -12.53
C LYS A 133 -12.38 -11.58 -11.82
N ASN A 134 -12.47 -11.30 -10.51
CA ASN A 134 -13.64 -11.55 -9.68
C ASN A 134 -14.22 -10.30 -8.99
N ASN A 135 -13.91 -9.09 -9.50
CA ASN A 135 -14.54 -7.83 -9.09
C ASN A 135 -14.47 -7.50 -7.58
N PHE A 136 -13.35 -7.81 -6.92
CA PHE A 136 -13.16 -7.48 -5.50
C PHE A 136 -11.99 -6.52 -5.21
N LEU A 137 -11.40 -5.89 -6.23
CA LEU A 137 -10.34 -4.88 -6.07
C LEU A 137 -10.70 -3.77 -5.09
N GLU A 138 -11.95 -3.30 -5.10
CA GLU A 138 -12.40 -2.17 -4.28
C GLU A 138 -12.66 -2.55 -2.80
N LYS A 139 -12.41 -3.80 -2.40
CA LYS A 139 -12.72 -4.31 -1.06
C LYS A 139 -11.43 -4.71 -0.33
N PRO A 140 -11.22 -4.27 0.93
CA PRO A 140 -10.19 -4.84 1.79
C PRO A 140 -10.66 -6.23 2.29
N LEU A 141 -10.74 -7.19 1.37
CA LEU A 141 -11.45 -8.46 1.54
C LEU A 141 -10.98 -9.25 2.77
N ILE A 142 -9.67 -9.27 3.04
CA ILE A 142 -9.09 -9.95 4.23
C ILE A 142 -9.60 -9.30 5.52
N ASP A 143 -9.65 -7.97 5.57
CA ASP A 143 -10.14 -7.24 6.74
C ASP A 143 -11.64 -7.48 6.97
N ILE A 144 -12.42 -7.53 5.88
CA ILE A 144 -13.86 -7.85 5.94
C ILE A 144 -14.04 -9.27 6.48
N TRP A 145 -13.31 -10.25 5.94
CA TRP A 145 -13.31 -11.63 6.42
C TRP A 145 -12.95 -11.73 7.90
N ALA A 146 -11.95 -10.98 8.37
CA ALA A 146 -11.57 -10.93 9.78
C ALA A 146 -12.69 -10.40 10.68
N TYR A 147 -13.38 -9.34 10.27
CA TYR A 147 -14.51 -8.81 11.04
C TYR A 147 -15.70 -9.78 11.05
N LYS A 148 -16.01 -10.45 9.94
CA LYS A 148 -17.04 -11.50 9.92
C LYS A 148 -16.66 -12.68 10.82
N PHE A 149 -15.38 -13.09 10.83
CA PHE A 149 -14.86 -14.10 11.75
C PHE A 149 -15.03 -13.67 13.22
N LYS A 150 -14.75 -12.39 13.52
CA LYS A 150 -14.90 -11.82 14.87
C LYS A 150 -16.34 -11.89 15.36
N GLU A 151 -17.33 -11.63 14.51
CA GLU A 151 -18.74 -11.75 14.92
C GLU A 151 -19.12 -13.20 15.28
N LEU A 152 -18.69 -14.19 14.48
CA LEU A 152 -18.88 -15.60 14.83
C LEU A 152 -18.17 -15.99 16.13
N LEU A 153 -16.98 -15.43 16.40
CA LEU A 153 -16.30 -15.64 17.69
C LEU A 153 -17.06 -15.03 18.86
N LYS A 154 -17.65 -13.84 18.70
CA LYS A 154 -18.46 -13.20 19.75
C LYS A 154 -19.67 -14.05 20.13
N GLU A 155 -20.34 -14.64 19.14
CA GLU A 155 -21.47 -15.55 19.40
C GLU A 155 -21.03 -16.76 20.22
N LYS A 156 -19.85 -17.32 19.94
CA LYS A 156 -19.32 -18.48 20.66
C LYS A 156 -18.75 -18.12 22.04
N PHE A 157 -18.19 -16.92 22.19
CA PHE A 157 -17.51 -16.44 23.38
C PHE A 157 -18.04 -15.06 23.83
N PRO A 158 -19.32 -14.97 24.26
CA PRO A 158 -19.99 -13.70 24.52
C PRO A 158 -19.41 -12.92 25.71
N SER A 159 -18.65 -13.59 26.60
CA SER A 159 -17.98 -12.95 27.74
C SER A 159 -16.66 -12.27 27.37
N TYR A 160 -16.10 -12.53 26.19
CA TYR A 160 -14.83 -11.94 25.78
C TYR A 160 -15.03 -10.51 25.26
N GLN A 161 -14.29 -9.56 25.84
CA GLN A 161 -14.28 -8.18 25.40
C GLN A 161 -13.29 -8.02 24.24
N PHE A 162 -13.82 -7.69 23.06
CA PHE A 162 -12.99 -7.48 21.88
C PHE A 162 -12.62 -6.01 21.74
N GLU A 163 -11.33 -5.75 21.61
CA GLU A 163 -10.83 -4.43 21.23
C GLU A 163 -11.18 -4.14 19.76
N ASN A 164 -11.41 -2.86 19.47
CA ASN A 164 -11.58 -2.36 18.12
C ASN A 164 -10.43 -1.40 17.82
N ARG A 165 -9.79 -1.59 16.68
CA ARG A 165 -8.93 -0.57 16.09
C ARG A 165 -9.77 0.63 15.65
N LYS A 166 -9.09 1.73 15.33
CA LYS A 166 -9.69 2.94 14.80
C LYS A 166 -9.18 3.22 13.40
N PHE A 167 -10.08 3.69 12.56
CA PHE A 167 -9.76 4.17 11.23
C PHE A 167 -8.64 5.20 11.27
N THR A 168 -7.64 4.99 10.43
CA THR A 168 -6.50 5.88 10.28
C THR A 168 -6.37 6.28 8.81
N TYR A 169 -6.03 7.54 8.56
CA TYR A 169 -5.71 8.03 7.22
C TYR A 169 -4.25 8.46 7.16
N VAL A 170 -3.54 8.00 6.12
CA VAL A 170 -2.18 8.42 5.80
C VAL A 170 -2.16 8.97 4.38
N SER A 171 -1.73 10.21 4.23
CA SER A 171 -1.44 10.78 2.91
C SER A 171 0.01 10.50 2.55
N THR A 172 0.29 10.20 1.30
CA THR A 172 1.67 10.04 0.83
C THR A 172 1.88 10.83 -0.44
N ILE A 173 3.06 11.44 -0.57
CA ILE A 173 3.41 12.37 -1.64
C ILE A 173 4.64 11.88 -2.37
N ASP A 174 4.50 11.58 -3.65
CA ASP A 174 5.64 11.27 -4.52
C ASP A 174 6.17 12.56 -5.14
N VAL A 175 7.48 12.74 -5.05
CA VAL A 175 8.20 13.92 -5.55
C VAL A 175 9.11 13.50 -6.68
N ASP A 176 8.52 13.22 -7.84
CA ASP A 176 9.25 12.94 -9.09
C ASP A 176 10.04 14.16 -9.53
N MET A 177 9.42 15.34 -9.37
CA MET A 177 9.96 16.62 -9.82
C MET A 177 9.56 17.72 -8.84
N ALA A 178 10.52 18.17 -8.03
CA ALA A 178 10.28 19.24 -7.06
C ALA A 178 9.97 20.61 -7.70
N PHE A 179 10.45 20.86 -8.93
CA PHE A 179 10.22 22.11 -9.64
C PHE A 179 9.90 21.86 -11.11
N CYS A 180 9.02 22.67 -11.68
CA CYS A 180 8.62 22.64 -13.08
C CYS A 180 9.63 23.37 -13.97
N TYR A 181 10.21 24.47 -13.50
CA TYR A 181 11.13 25.31 -14.28
C TYR A 181 12.41 25.65 -13.51
N LYS A 182 12.28 26.03 -12.24
CA LYS A 182 13.41 26.43 -11.41
C LYS A 182 14.37 25.25 -11.19
N HIS A 183 15.65 25.57 -10.95
CA HIS A 183 16.68 24.64 -10.52
C HIS A 183 17.01 23.47 -11.48
N LYS A 184 16.45 23.42 -12.69
CA LYS A 184 16.75 22.42 -13.74
C LYS A 184 18.02 22.72 -14.56
N GLY A 185 18.64 23.87 -14.36
CA GLY A 185 19.77 24.34 -15.18
C GLY A 185 19.34 24.95 -16.51
N ILE A 186 20.29 25.62 -17.18
CA ILE A 186 20.03 26.43 -18.37
C ILE A 186 19.69 25.54 -19.58
N VAL A 187 20.48 24.48 -19.83
CA VAL A 187 20.30 23.59 -20.98
C VAL A 187 18.90 22.96 -21.02
N ARG A 188 18.39 22.48 -19.87
CA ARG A 188 17.04 21.92 -19.77
C ARG A 188 15.94 22.95 -20.01
N ASN A 189 16.17 24.21 -19.64
CA ASN A 189 15.21 25.28 -19.92
C ASN A 189 15.22 25.69 -21.40
N ILE A 190 16.38 25.77 -22.05
CA ILE A 190 16.49 26.01 -23.50
C ILE A 190 15.80 24.90 -24.29
N GLY A 191 16.10 23.63 -23.97
CA GLY A 191 15.42 22.49 -24.60
C GLY A 191 13.91 22.50 -24.33
N GLY A 192 13.49 22.98 -23.15
CA GLY A 192 12.09 23.22 -22.81
C GLY A 192 11.43 24.25 -23.72
N TYR A 193 12.03 25.44 -23.88
CA TYR A 193 11.54 26.46 -24.80
C TYR A 193 11.45 25.96 -26.25
N PHE A 194 12.45 25.22 -26.73
CA PHE A 194 12.44 24.65 -28.08
C PHE A 194 11.30 23.64 -28.26
N SER A 195 11.12 22.72 -27.31
CA SER A 195 10.02 21.74 -27.30
C SER A 195 8.65 22.42 -27.25
N ASP A 196 8.50 23.44 -26.41
CA ASP A 196 7.25 24.19 -26.26
C ASP A 196 6.93 24.99 -27.53
N LEU A 197 7.94 25.55 -28.20
CA LEU A 197 7.79 26.24 -29.49
C LEU A 197 7.37 25.28 -30.61
N LEU A 198 8.04 24.13 -30.76
CA LEU A 198 7.70 23.11 -31.76
C LEU A 198 6.28 22.55 -31.57
N LYS A 199 5.77 22.53 -30.33
CA LYS A 199 4.42 22.07 -29.98
C LYS A 199 3.39 23.20 -29.93
N PHE A 200 3.77 24.42 -30.33
CA PHE A 200 2.92 25.62 -30.30
C PHE A 200 2.32 25.94 -28.91
N LYS A 201 3.03 25.61 -27.84
CA LYS A 201 2.63 25.84 -26.44
C LYS A 201 3.07 27.22 -25.93
N LEU A 202 2.58 28.29 -26.56
CA LEU A 202 2.99 29.67 -26.25
C LEU A 202 2.72 30.08 -24.79
N VAL A 203 1.65 29.55 -24.19
CA VAL A 203 1.32 29.79 -22.78
C VAL A 203 2.39 29.22 -21.83
N GLU A 204 2.96 28.05 -22.15
CA GLU A 204 4.02 27.44 -21.33
C GLU A 204 5.35 28.18 -21.46
N ILE A 205 5.66 28.71 -22.66
CA ILE A 205 6.81 29.61 -22.87
C ILE A 205 6.69 30.83 -21.95
N TRP A 206 5.54 31.51 -21.98
CA TRP A 206 5.28 32.68 -21.14
C TRP A 206 5.36 32.36 -19.64
N ASN A 207 4.72 31.25 -19.22
CA ASN A 207 4.77 30.80 -17.83
C ASN A 207 6.20 30.50 -17.38
N ARG A 208 6.98 29.78 -18.19
CA ARG A 208 8.39 29.48 -17.92
C ARG A 208 9.18 30.78 -17.74
N THR A 209 9.02 31.76 -18.62
CA THR A 209 9.70 33.05 -18.53
C THR A 209 9.37 33.77 -17.22
N LEU A 210 8.09 33.90 -16.87
CA LEU A 210 7.68 34.58 -15.64
C LEU A 210 8.19 33.88 -14.36
N VAL A 211 8.21 32.55 -14.35
CA VAL A 211 8.72 31.77 -13.21
C VAL A 211 10.25 31.92 -13.08
N LEU A 212 10.99 31.87 -14.18
CA LEU A 212 12.44 32.01 -14.19
C LEU A 212 12.88 33.44 -13.81
N LEU A 213 12.11 34.45 -14.20
CA LEU A 213 12.33 35.86 -13.80
C LEU A 213 11.84 36.17 -12.37
N GLY A 214 11.17 35.23 -11.70
CA GLY A 214 10.69 35.40 -10.33
C GLY A 214 9.37 36.16 -10.19
N PHE A 215 8.70 36.51 -11.29
CA PHE A 215 7.38 37.15 -11.27
C PHE A 215 6.24 36.19 -10.91
N ARG A 216 6.48 34.87 -10.96
CA ARG A 216 5.53 33.83 -10.55
C ARG A 216 6.20 32.72 -9.72
N PRO A 217 5.47 32.10 -8.79
CA PRO A 217 5.95 30.89 -8.11
C PRO A 217 6.07 29.73 -9.10
N ASP A 218 6.95 28.77 -8.80
CA ASP A 218 7.06 27.58 -9.62
C ASP A 218 5.84 26.67 -9.36
N PRO A 219 5.12 26.19 -10.39
CA PRO A 219 3.90 25.41 -10.19
C PRO A 219 4.08 24.13 -9.37
N PHE A 220 5.28 23.54 -9.35
CA PHE A 220 5.53 22.28 -8.62
C PHE A 220 6.06 22.52 -7.20
N ASP A 221 6.42 23.77 -6.88
CA ASP A 221 6.86 24.18 -5.55
C ASP A 221 5.65 24.41 -4.63
N THR A 222 5.02 23.29 -4.22
CA THR A 222 3.76 23.25 -3.45
C THR A 222 3.96 22.82 -2.00
N PHE A 223 5.20 22.66 -1.57
CA PHE A 223 5.57 21.99 -0.33
C PHE A 223 5.08 22.71 0.92
N GLU A 224 5.17 24.04 0.96
CA GLU A 224 4.65 24.85 2.07
C GLU A 224 3.14 24.63 2.23
N GLU A 225 2.41 24.59 1.11
CA GLU A 225 0.97 24.35 1.13
C GLU A 225 0.66 22.94 1.65
N LEU A 226 1.35 21.92 1.16
CA LEU A 226 1.15 20.54 1.62
C LEU A 226 1.42 20.39 3.13
N LEU A 227 2.49 21.00 3.64
CA LEU A 227 2.80 21.03 5.07
C LEU A 227 1.75 21.79 5.87
N SER A 228 1.24 22.91 5.34
CA SER A 228 0.18 23.68 6.00
C SER A 228 -1.11 22.86 6.14
N LEU A 229 -1.50 22.12 5.10
CA LEU A 229 -2.66 21.23 5.10
C LEU A 229 -2.45 20.04 6.04
N GLN A 230 -1.27 19.43 6.03
CA GLN A 230 -0.88 18.38 6.98
C GLN A 230 -1.12 18.85 8.42
N LYS A 231 -0.56 20.02 8.77
CA LYS A 231 -0.66 20.61 10.11
C LYS A 231 -2.10 20.99 10.47
N GLN A 232 -2.83 21.62 9.55
CA GLN A 232 -4.20 22.07 9.77
C GLN A 232 -5.14 20.90 10.10
N TYR A 233 -4.98 19.77 9.41
CA TYR A 233 -5.88 18.63 9.53
C TYR A 233 -5.36 17.50 10.43
N GLY A 234 -4.12 17.60 10.93
CA GLY A 234 -3.51 16.58 11.78
C GLY A 234 -3.31 15.23 11.08
N ILE A 235 -3.12 15.24 9.76
CA ILE A 235 -2.99 14.03 8.94
C ILE A 235 -1.52 13.69 8.80
N THR A 236 -1.14 12.45 9.12
CA THR A 236 0.22 11.95 8.85
C THR A 236 0.49 11.97 7.35
N THR A 237 1.57 12.66 6.95
CA THR A 237 2.00 12.72 5.54
C THR A 237 3.46 12.26 5.41
N THR A 238 3.74 11.42 4.41
CA THR A 238 5.08 10.95 4.08
C THR A 238 5.45 11.36 2.66
N PHE A 239 6.63 11.95 2.47
CA PHE A 239 7.15 12.38 1.18
C PHE A 239 8.21 11.41 0.67
N PHE A 240 8.08 10.91 -0.56
CA PHE A 240 9.07 10.07 -1.22
C PHE A 240 9.81 10.89 -2.28
N PHE A 241 11.12 11.08 -2.10
CA PHE A 241 11.91 11.92 -3.01
C PHE A 241 12.70 11.09 -4.01
N LEU A 242 12.51 11.43 -5.30
CA LEU A 242 13.33 10.88 -6.38
C LEU A 242 14.68 11.57 -6.40
N VAL A 243 15.70 10.85 -5.95
CA VAL A 243 17.10 11.32 -5.93
C VAL A 243 17.97 10.59 -6.93
N GLY A 244 17.38 9.85 -7.87
CA GLY A 244 18.09 9.15 -8.95
C GLY A 244 18.86 10.08 -9.89
N ASP A 245 19.65 9.47 -10.78
CA ASP A 245 20.28 10.18 -11.89
C ASP A 245 19.25 10.43 -13.01
N TYR A 246 19.48 11.46 -13.85
CA TYR A 246 18.54 11.82 -14.91
C TYR A 246 18.50 10.74 -15.99
N THR A 247 17.30 10.24 -16.31
CA THR A 247 17.07 9.23 -17.36
C THR A 247 15.85 9.60 -18.23
N THR A 248 15.50 8.72 -19.17
CA THR A 248 14.26 8.83 -19.95
C THR A 248 13.01 8.83 -19.06
N TYR A 249 13.04 8.07 -17.95
CA TYR A 249 11.92 7.91 -17.02
C TYR A 249 12.04 8.85 -15.82
N ASP A 250 13.25 9.10 -15.34
CA ASP A 250 13.54 9.89 -14.14
C ASP A 250 13.99 11.30 -14.50
N LYS A 251 13.07 12.27 -14.38
CA LYS A 251 13.30 13.66 -14.81
C LYS A 251 13.52 14.62 -13.64
N ASN A 252 13.86 14.09 -12.48
CA ASN A 252 14.13 14.83 -11.25
C ASN A 252 15.27 15.85 -11.40
N ILE A 253 15.48 16.63 -10.34
CA ILE A 253 16.58 17.58 -10.25
C ILE A 253 17.80 16.85 -9.70
N SER A 254 18.98 17.24 -10.16
CA SER A 254 20.24 16.68 -9.65
C SER A 254 20.28 16.75 -8.13
N SER A 255 20.58 15.62 -7.51
CA SER A 255 20.78 15.52 -6.06
C SER A 255 21.93 16.36 -5.53
N SER A 256 22.84 16.83 -6.39
CA SER A 256 23.89 17.79 -6.03
C SER A 256 23.38 19.23 -5.86
N ASN A 257 22.17 19.55 -6.33
CA ASN A 257 21.61 20.90 -6.29
C ASN A 257 21.31 21.34 -4.84
N SER A 258 21.92 22.45 -4.40
CA SER A 258 21.80 22.93 -3.02
C SER A 258 20.36 23.29 -2.62
N LYS A 259 19.55 23.84 -3.54
CA LYS A 259 18.15 24.18 -3.28
C LYS A 259 17.29 22.93 -3.13
N PHE A 260 17.54 21.90 -3.92
CA PHE A 260 16.84 20.62 -3.76
C PHE A 260 17.21 19.93 -2.44
N LYS A 261 18.50 19.91 -2.08
CA LYS A 261 18.94 19.41 -0.76
C LYS A 261 18.28 20.17 0.40
N SER A 262 18.24 21.50 0.30
CA SER A 262 17.62 22.35 1.31
C SER A 262 16.13 22.07 1.44
N LEU A 263 15.43 21.86 0.32
CA LEU A 263 14.02 21.51 0.30
C LEU A 263 13.75 20.16 0.99
N ILE A 264 14.54 19.13 0.65
CA ILE A 264 14.40 17.80 1.28
C ILE A 264 14.59 17.92 2.79
N LYS A 265 15.61 18.67 3.24
CA LYS A 265 15.86 18.92 4.66
C LYS A 265 14.70 19.66 5.32
N SER A 266 14.19 20.73 4.72
CA SER A 266 13.06 21.48 5.30
C SER A 266 11.78 20.65 5.39
N ILE A 267 11.54 19.73 4.45
CA ILE A 267 10.40 18.80 4.55
C ILE A 267 10.62 17.81 5.69
N ALA A 268 11.85 17.30 5.83
CA ALA A 268 12.23 16.34 6.87
C ALA A 268 12.14 16.89 8.31
N ASP A 269 12.08 18.21 8.48
CA ASP A 269 11.87 18.88 9.78
C ASP A 269 10.40 18.79 10.25
N TYR A 270 9.44 18.60 9.32
CA TYR A 270 8.00 18.66 9.62
C TYR A 270 7.20 17.42 9.19
N ALA A 271 7.80 16.53 8.39
CA ALA A 271 7.15 15.35 7.84
C ALA A 271 8.14 14.18 7.67
N ASP A 272 7.58 12.98 7.52
CA ASP A 272 8.39 11.80 7.20
C ASP A 272 8.91 11.88 5.76
N VAL A 273 10.16 11.46 5.58
CA VAL A 273 10.81 11.39 4.26
C VAL A 273 11.29 9.97 3.98
N GLY A 274 10.93 9.45 2.81
CA GLY A 274 11.40 8.17 2.27
C GLY A 274 12.12 8.33 0.94
N LEU A 275 12.77 7.25 0.52
CA LEU A 275 13.38 7.14 -0.79
C LEU A 275 12.30 6.87 -1.84
N HIS A 276 12.34 7.56 -2.98
CA HIS A 276 11.64 7.16 -4.19
C HIS A 276 12.66 6.57 -5.17
N PRO A 277 12.98 5.26 -5.11
CA PRO A 277 14.00 4.68 -5.97
C PRO A 277 13.64 4.85 -7.45
N SER A 278 14.65 5.19 -8.26
CA SER A 278 14.48 5.49 -9.67
C SER A 278 14.04 4.29 -10.50
N TYR A 279 13.62 4.55 -11.73
CA TYR A 279 13.04 3.52 -12.61
C TYR A 279 13.90 2.24 -12.69
N PHE A 280 15.22 2.36 -12.78
CA PHE A 280 16.11 1.23 -13.00
C PHE A 280 16.60 0.51 -11.73
N THR A 281 16.11 0.89 -10.53
CA THR A 281 16.55 0.25 -9.27
C THR A 281 15.89 -1.10 -9.00
N MET A 282 14.74 -1.39 -9.62
CA MET A 282 13.90 -2.58 -9.31
C MET A 282 14.71 -3.89 -9.21
N LYS A 283 15.65 -4.08 -10.14
CA LYS A 283 16.56 -5.26 -10.21
C LYS A 283 18.03 -4.91 -10.05
N ASN A 284 18.33 -3.77 -9.45
CA ASN A 284 19.70 -3.26 -9.35
C ASN A 284 19.97 -2.76 -7.93
N GLU A 285 20.37 -3.68 -7.06
CA GLU A 285 20.71 -3.39 -5.67
C GLU A 285 21.83 -2.34 -5.55
N ALA A 286 22.84 -2.38 -6.43
CA ALA A 286 23.95 -1.41 -6.40
C ALA A 286 23.46 0.03 -6.68
N LEU A 287 22.57 0.20 -7.65
CA LEU A 287 21.95 1.50 -7.94
C LEU A 287 21.03 1.94 -6.80
N LEU A 288 20.21 1.03 -6.26
CA LEU A 288 19.35 1.30 -5.12
C LEU A 288 20.16 1.75 -3.90
N LYS A 289 21.28 1.08 -3.61
CA LYS A 289 22.23 1.44 -2.55
C LYS A 289 22.81 2.83 -2.77
N LYS A 290 23.22 3.15 -4.00
CA LYS A 290 23.74 4.49 -4.36
C LYS A 290 22.69 5.57 -4.08
N GLU A 291 21.43 5.34 -4.45
CA GLU A 291 20.35 6.30 -4.24
C GLU A 291 19.94 6.43 -2.77
N LYS A 292 19.91 5.33 -2.02
CA LYS A 292 19.71 5.33 -0.57
C LYS A 292 20.78 6.16 0.14
N LEU A 293 22.06 5.85 -0.08
CA LEU A 293 23.18 6.58 0.52
C LEU A 293 23.16 8.06 0.17
N ARG A 294 22.74 8.40 -1.05
CA ARG A 294 22.59 9.78 -1.50
C ARG A 294 21.52 10.53 -0.68
N LEU A 295 20.36 9.93 -0.44
CA LEU A 295 19.32 10.55 0.39
C LEU A 295 19.74 10.61 1.87
N GLU A 296 20.38 9.56 2.39
CA GLU A 296 20.94 9.53 3.74
C GLU A 296 21.96 10.65 3.97
N ASN A 297 22.86 10.89 3.00
CA ASN A 297 23.82 12.00 3.04
C ASN A 297 23.15 13.38 2.97
N ILE A 298 21.98 13.50 2.35
CA ILE A 298 21.22 14.75 2.35
C ILE A 298 20.55 14.97 3.71
N LEU A 299 20.00 13.92 4.32
CA LEU A 299 19.25 14.00 5.57
C LEU A 299 20.13 13.91 6.83
N ASN A 300 21.37 13.44 6.69
CA ASN A 300 22.26 13.08 7.80
C ASN A 300 21.63 12.07 8.80
N ARG A 301 20.82 11.14 8.29
CA ARG A 301 20.20 10.06 9.08
C ARG A 301 19.86 8.86 8.18
N PRO A 302 19.69 7.65 8.73
CA PRO A 302 19.25 6.49 7.97
C PRO A 302 17.91 6.72 7.27
N VAL A 303 17.76 6.17 6.07
CA VAL A 303 16.49 6.18 5.33
C VAL A 303 15.87 4.79 5.44
N LEU A 304 14.67 4.72 6.02
CA LEU A 304 14.01 3.46 6.37
C LEU A 304 12.74 3.18 5.56
N LYS A 305 12.28 4.15 4.76
CA LYS A 305 11.03 4.06 3.99
C LYS A 305 11.32 4.13 2.49
N SER A 306 10.60 3.35 1.68
CA SER A 306 10.69 3.38 0.22
C SER A 306 9.32 3.39 -0.45
N ARG A 307 9.30 3.91 -1.68
CA ARG A 307 8.26 3.63 -2.68
C ARG A 307 8.88 3.62 -4.06
N GLN A 308 8.73 2.56 -4.83
CA GLN A 308 9.33 2.45 -6.18
C GLN A 308 8.67 3.41 -7.17
N HIS A 309 9.48 4.14 -7.94
CA HIS A 309 8.98 4.97 -9.04
C HIS A 309 8.26 4.08 -10.07
N TYR A 310 7.16 4.61 -10.66
CA TYR A 310 6.22 3.88 -11.51
C TYR A 310 5.54 2.67 -10.83
N LEU A 311 5.67 2.51 -9.51
CA LEU A 311 5.20 1.34 -8.77
C LEU A 311 5.79 0.01 -9.30
N ARG A 312 7.03 0.08 -9.79
CA ARG A 312 7.75 -1.08 -10.33
C ARG A 312 8.17 -2.01 -9.20
N LEU A 313 7.42 -3.10 -9.08
CA LEU A 313 7.61 -4.12 -8.06
C LEU A 313 7.68 -5.49 -8.74
N ASP A 314 8.84 -6.14 -8.61
CA ASP A 314 9.05 -7.52 -9.01
C ASP A 314 9.24 -8.39 -7.77
N MET A 315 8.35 -9.37 -7.59
CA MET A 315 8.35 -10.27 -6.45
C MET A 315 9.26 -11.47 -6.73
N PRO A 316 10.12 -11.90 -5.78
CA PRO A 316 10.46 -11.26 -4.51
C PRO A 316 11.63 -10.25 -4.60
N GLU A 317 12.33 -10.21 -5.75
CA GLU A 317 13.64 -9.56 -5.94
C GLU A 317 13.68 -8.10 -5.43
N THR A 318 12.65 -7.31 -5.74
CA THR A 318 12.61 -5.89 -5.34
C THR A 318 12.58 -5.74 -3.81
N TYR A 319 11.81 -6.58 -3.12
CA TYR A 319 11.70 -6.55 -1.66
C TYR A 319 12.93 -7.13 -0.96
N GLN A 320 13.55 -8.16 -1.54
CA GLN A 320 14.84 -8.65 -1.07
C GLN A 320 15.93 -7.56 -1.15
N ASN A 321 15.99 -6.82 -2.26
CA ASN A 321 16.93 -5.70 -2.41
C ASN A 321 16.70 -4.59 -1.36
N LEU A 322 15.44 -4.30 -1.02
CA LEU A 322 15.12 -3.34 0.06
C LEU A 322 15.57 -3.85 1.43
N ILE A 323 15.35 -5.14 1.72
CA ILE A 323 15.76 -5.78 2.98
C ILE A 323 17.28 -5.78 3.14
N ASN A 324 18.02 -6.13 2.09
CA ASN A 324 19.50 -6.12 2.07
C ASN A 324 20.08 -4.75 2.43
N LEU A 325 19.32 -3.69 2.15
CA LEU A 325 19.69 -2.31 2.43
C LEU A 325 19.01 -1.74 3.69
N GLU A 326 18.42 -2.59 4.52
CA GLU A 326 17.81 -2.26 5.81
C GLU A 326 16.62 -1.27 5.71
N ILE A 327 15.95 -1.23 4.56
CA ILE A 327 14.65 -0.56 4.44
C ILE A 327 13.62 -1.35 5.26
N GLN A 328 12.87 -0.66 6.09
CA GLN A 328 11.91 -1.25 7.02
C GLN A 328 10.47 -1.13 6.54
N GLU A 329 10.15 -0.10 5.76
CA GLU A 329 8.80 0.15 5.27
C GLU A 329 8.79 0.39 3.75
N ASP A 330 7.91 -0.32 3.04
CA ASP A 330 7.63 -0.07 1.64
C ASP A 330 6.16 0.34 1.43
N TYR A 331 5.95 1.31 0.55
CA TYR A 331 4.65 1.89 0.24
C TYR A 331 4.28 1.70 -1.25
N THR A 332 4.87 0.70 -1.92
CA THR A 332 4.70 0.45 -3.37
C THR A 332 3.47 -0.40 -3.67
N MET A 333 3.00 -1.21 -2.72
CA MET A 333 1.93 -2.19 -2.93
C MET A 333 0.57 -1.54 -3.21
N GLY A 334 0.30 -1.30 -4.49
CA GLY A 334 -0.98 -0.86 -5.04
C GLY A 334 -0.98 -1.02 -6.57
N TYR A 335 -2.07 -0.61 -7.20
CA TYR A 335 -2.24 -0.68 -8.64
C TYR A 335 -1.95 0.68 -9.29
N ALA A 336 -1.31 0.66 -10.46
CA ALA A 336 -1.04 1.88 -11.22
C ALA A 336 -2.26 2.34 -12.04
N ALA A 337 -2.87 1.41 -12.78
CA ALA A 337 -3.97 1.69 -13.72
C ALA A 337 -5.36 1.60 -13.09
N TYR A 338 -5.48 1.00 -11.90
CA TYR A 338 -6.73 0.82 -11.18
C TYR A 338 -6.61 1.33 -9.75
N TYR A 339 -7.73 1.66 -9.13
CA TYR A 339 -7.80 1.89 -7.70
C TYR A 339 -8.33 0.63 -7.01
N GLY A 340 -7.97 0.42 -5.75
CA GLY A 340 -8.31 -0.77 -4.97
C GLY A 340 -7.14 -1.29 -4.14
N PHE A 341 -7.34 -2.44 -3.50
CA PHE A 341 -6.41 -3.05 -2.57
C PHE A 341 -5.66 -4.20 -3.25
N ARG A 342 -4.41 -3.97 -3.69
CA ARG A 342 -3.61 -5.00 -4.40
C ARG A 342 -3.42 -6.26 -3.59
N ALA A 343 -3.03 -6.15 -2.32
CA ALA A 343 -2.95 -7.28 -1.40
C ALA A 343 -4.30 -7.67 -0.76
N SER A 344 -5.43 -7.15 -1.26
CA SER A 344 -6.78 -7.37 -0.71
C SER A 344 -6.92 -7.05 0.79
N THR A 345 -6.05 -6.19 1.31
CA THR A 345 -6.09 -5.68 2.69
C THR A 345 -5.78 -4.18 2.71
N CYS A 346 -6.34 -3.49 3.70
CA CYS A 346 -5.98 -2.12 4.07
C CYS A 346 -5.06 -2.07 5.32
N THR A 347 -4.66 -3.23 5.84
CA THR A 347 -3.83 -3.32 7.04
C THR A 347 -2.37 -3.51 6.67
N PRO A 348 -1.46 -2.67 7.16
CA PRO A 348 -0.03 -2.90 6.97
C PRO A 348 0.40 -4.30 7.42
N PHE A 349 1.14 -4.99 6.58
CA PHE A 349 1.52 -6.39 6.76
C PHE A 349 3.02 -6.57 6.53
N TYR A 350 3.59 -7.69 6.96
CA TYR A 350 5.01 -7.96 6.68
C TYR A 350 5.12 -8.73 5.39
N PHE A 351 6.16 -8.47 4.60
CA PHE A 351 6.45 -9.26 3.42
C PHE A 351 6.80 -10.69 3.83
N TYR A 352 6.09 -11.66 3.27
CA TYR A 352 6.41 -13.08 3.38
C TYR A 352 7.17 -13.50 2.13
N ASP A 353 8.43 -13.87 2.30
CA ASP A 353 9.25 -14.33 1.20
C ASP A 353 8.95 -15.82 0.96
N LEU A 354 8.20 -16.11 -0.12
CA LEU A 354 7.82 -17.46 -0.49
C LEU A 354 9.01 -18.33 -0.89
N ASP A 355 10.06 -17.75 -1.46
CA ASP A 355 11.25 -18.50 -1.90
C ASP A 355 12.01 -19.07 -0.69
N TYR A 356 12.02 -18.31 0.41
CA TYR A 356 12.69 -18.69 1.66
C TYR A 356 11.74 -19.23 2.75
N GLU A 357 10.43 -19.21 2.53
CA GLU A 357 9.39 -19.60 3.50
C GLU A 357 9.49 -18.86 4.85
N ILE A 358 9.73 -17.55 4.82
CA ILE A 358 9.90 -16.73 6.02
C ILE A 358 9.11 -15.43 5.99
N GLN A 359 8.63 -15.01 7.16
CA GLN A 359 8.23 -13.61 7.35
C GLN A 359 9.49 -12.75 7.50
N THR A 360 9.63 -11.76 6.62
CA THR A 360 10.74 -10.79 6.67
C THR A 360 10.41 -9.61 7.61
N PRO A 361 11.41 -8.78 7.98
CA PRO A 361 11.15 -7.56 8.75
C PRO A 361 10.56 -6.40 7.93
N LEU A 362 10.55 -6.49 6.59
CA LEU A 362 10.01 -5.44 5.72
C LEU A 362 8.49 -5.36 5.86
N LYS A 363 7.99 -4.19 6.26
CA LYS A 363 6.56 -3.92 6.44
C LYS A 363 6.00 -3.17 5.23
N ILE A 364 4.96 -3.74 4.63
CA ILE A 364 4.27 -3.22 3.48
C ILE A 364 3.07 -2.38 3.93
N TYR A 365 2.99 -1.17 3.40
CA TYR A 365 1.89 -0.21 3.60
C TYR A 365 1.12 -0.07 2.28
N PRO A 366 0.08 -0.89 2.06
CA PRO A 366 -0.64 -0.88 0.79
C PRO A 366 -1.46 0.41 0.64
N PHE A 367 -1.36 1.06 -0.51
CA PHE A 367 -2.20 2.22 -0.84
C PHE A 367 -3.38 1.80 -1.71
N ALA A 368 -4.50 2.52 -1.56
CA ALA A 368 -5.76 2.16 -2.22
C ALA A 368 -6.02 2.96 -3.49
N VAL A 369 -5.46 4.16 -3.61
CA VAL A 369 -5.74 5.06 -4.74
C VAL A 369 -4.62 6.06 -4.95
N MET A 370 -4.35 6.33 -6.23
CA MET A 370 -3.38 7.31 -6.70
C MET A 370 -4.08 8.37 -7.58
N ASP A 371 -3.72 9.63 -7.41
CA ASP A 371 -4.15 10.75 -8.25
C ASP A 371 -3.96 10.53 -9.76
N GLY A 372 -2.77 10.05 -10.17
CA GLY A 372 -2.45 9.71 -11.55
C GLY A 372 -3.34 8.60 -12.10
N THR A 373 -3.71 7.60 -11.28
CA THR A 373 -4.70 6.58 -11.67
C THR A 373 -6.03 7.23 -12.03
N LEU A 374 -6.55 8.07 -11.14
CA LEU A 374 -7.86 8.69 -11.31
C LEU A 374 -7.88 9.67 -12.49
N ARG A 375 -6.79 10.42 -12.68
CA ARG A 375 -6.70 11.51 -13.68
C ARG A 375 -6.20 11.04 -15.03
N ASP A 376 -5.10 10.28 -15.08
CA ASP A 376 -4.38 9.96 -16.31
C ASP A 376 -4.81 8.62 -16.91
N TYR A 377 -5.02 7.60 -16.07
CA TYR A 377 -5.41 6.27 -16.55
C TYR A 377 -6.92 6.15 -16.76
N LEU A 378 -7.71 6.62 -15.80
CA LEU A 378 -9.18 6.52 -15.82
C LEU A 378 -9.88 7.80 -16.31
N GLU A 379 -9.14 8.88 -16.51
CA GLU A 379 -9.64 10.17 -17.01
C GLU A 379 -10.90 10.70 -16.30
N LEU A 380 -10.99 10.46 -14.98
CA LEU A 380 -12.16 10.82 -14.20
C LEU A 380 -12.24 12.34 -14.00
N SER A 381 -13.47 12.85 -14.02
CA SER A 381 -13.73 14.22 -13.55
C SER A 381 -13.33 14.37 -12.07
N ASN A 382 -12.94 15.58 -11.67
CA ASN A 382 -12.56 15.88 -10.27
C ASN A 382 -13.65 15.47 -9.25
N LYS A 383 -14.93 15.60 -9.62
CA LYS A 383 -16.06 15.16 -8.77
C LYS A 383 -16.06 13.63 -8.63
N ARG A 384 -15.89 12.91 -9.73
CA ARG A 384 -15.88 11.45 -9.71
C ARG A 384 -14.65 10.89 -9.00
N ALA A 385 -13.49 11.51 -9.19
CA ALA A 385 -12.27 11.20 -8.45
C ALA A 385 -12.49 11.32 -6.94
N TYR A 386 -13.06 12.43 -6.46
CA TYR A 386 -13.45 12.60 -5.06
C TYR A 386 -14.39 11.50 -4.58
N GLU A 387 -15.47 11.21 -5.32
CA GLU A 387 -16.44 10.16 -4.97
C GLU A 387 -15.79 8.78 -4.83
N VAL A 388 -14.85 8.43 -5.72
CA VAL A 388 -14.09 7.17 -5.66
C VAL A 388 -13.24 7.11 -4.40
N ILE A 389 -12.46 8.15 -4.10
CA ILE A 389 -11.61 8.20 -2.90
C ILE A 389 -12.46 8.02 -1.64
N ILE A 390 -13.58 8.74 -1.52
CA ILE A 390 -14.45 8.64 -0.36
C ILE A 390 -15.16 7.27 -0.28
N ARG A 391 -15.51 6.65 -1.42
CA ARG A 391 -16.09 5.30 -1.44
C ARG A 391 -15.09 4.28 -0.87
N LEU A 392 -13.85 4.28 -1.34
CA LEU A 392 -12.80 3.38 -0.83
C LEU A 392 -12.52 3.63 0.66
N ALA A 393 -12.44 4.90 1.07
CA ALA A 393 -12.25 5.24 2.48
C ALA A 393 -13.40 4.73 3.38
N ARG A 394 -14.64 4.73 2.89
CA ARG A 394 -15.78 4.14 3.62
C ARG A 394 -15.65 2.63 3.78
N GLU A 395 -15.16 1.92 2.77
CA GLU A 395 -14.89 0.48 2.88
C GLU A 395 -13.83 0.19 3.95
N VAL A 396 -12.77 1.00 4.01
CA VAL A 396 -11.77 0.90 5.09
C VAL A 396 -12.34 1.28 6.46
N LYS A 397 -13.22 2.29 6.52
CA LYS A 397 -13.87 2.72 7.77
C LYS A 397 -14.74 1.61 8.35
N LYS A 398 -15.48 0.84 7.54
CA LYS A 398 -16.29 -0.31 8.00
C LYS A 398 -15.49 -1.36 8.77
N VAL A 399 -14.21 -1.50 8.45
CA VAL A 399 -13.28 -2.41 9.11
C VAL A 399 -12.30 -1.68 10.03
N GLU A 400 -12.51 -0.39 10.30
CA GLU A 400 -11.63 0.50 11.09
C GLU A 400 -10.13 0.38 10.75
N GLY A 401 -9.81 0.18 9.47
CA GLY A 401 -8.44 -0.05 9.00
C GLY A 401 -7.64 1.22 8.68
N THR A 402 -6.53 1.06 7.95
CA THR A 402 -5.69 2.18 7.52
C THR A 402 -5.94 2.50 6.05
N PHE A 403 -6.44 3.70 5.75
CA PHE A 403 -6.59 4.17 4.38
C PHE A 403 -5.35 4.97 3.97
N ILE A 404 -4.71 4.58 2.87
CA ILE A 404 -3.50 5.23 2.38
C ILE A 404 -3.74 5.68 0.94
N THR A 405 -3.43 6.95 0.65
CA THR A 405 -3.54 7.54 -0.69
C THR A 405 -2.18 8.01 -1.19
N LEU A 406 -1.97 7.91 -2.50
CA LEU A 406 -0.81 8.46 -3.20
C LEU A 406 -1.23 9.71 -3.97
N PHE A 407 -0.54 10.81 -3.73
CA PHE A 407 -0.60 12.02 -4.55
C PHE A 407 0.79 12.42 -5.00
N HIS A 408 0.92 13.26 -6.02
CA HIS A 408 2.18 13.89 -6.38
C HIS A 408 2.21 15.33 -5.85
N ASN A 409 3.39 15.90 -5.64
CA ASN A 409 3.50 17.29 -5.15
C ASN A 409 2.78 18.28 -6.09
N ASP A 410 2.81 18.05 -7.39
CA ASP A 410 2.20 18.92 -8.41
C ASP A 410 0.66 18.81 -8.47
N THR A 411 0.05 17.82 -7.82
CA THR A 411 -1.43 17.65 -7.74
C THR A 411 -2.13 18.93 -7.26
N VAL A 412 -1.56 19.58 -6.24
CA VAL A 412 -2.16 20.77 -5.62
C VAL A 412 -1.76 22.07 -6.31
N SER A 413 -0.97 22.00 -7.40
CA SER A 413 -0.55 23.18 -8.17
C SER A 413 -1.73 23.96 -8.76
N ASN A 414 -2.87 23.28 -8.99
CA ASN A 414 -4.03 23.84 -9.68
C ASN A 414 -3.72 24.33 -11.13
N THR A 415 -2.63 23.84 -11.74
CA THR A 415 -2.19 24.23 -13.08
C THR A 415 -2.28 23.09 -14.08
N GLY A 416 -2.38 23.42 -15.37
CA GLY A 416 -2.39 22.46 -16.47
C GLY A 416 -3.35 21.30 -16.24
N ARG A 417 -2.78 20.09 -16.17
CA ARG A 417 -3.52 18.84 -15.99
C ARG A 417 -4.19 18.69 -14.61
N TRP A 418 -3.73 19.45 -13.63
CA TRP A 418 -4.19 19.43 -12.23
C TRP A 418 -5.15 20.57 -11.90
N ARG A 419 -5.73 21.20 -12.91
CA ARG A 419 -6.76 22.22 -12.70
C ARG A 419 -7.89 21.69 -11.80
N ARG A 420 -8.19 22.45 -10.75
CA ARG A 420 -9.16 22.17 -9.66
C ARG A 420 -8.83 20.95 -8.77
N TRP A 421 -7.67 20.32 -8.89
CA TRP A 421 -7.29 19.17 -8.05
C TRP A 421 -6.89 19.55 -6.63
N LYS A 422 -6.37 20.76 -6.42
CA LYS A 422 -6.19 21.35 -5.08
C LYS A 422 -7.46 21.27 -4.23
N LYS A 423 -8.62 21.59 -4.83
CA LYS A 423 -9.92 21.48 -4.15
C LYS A 423 -10.25 20.02 -3.79
N VAL A 424 -9.99 19.08 -4.69
CA VAL A 424 -10.20 17.64 -4.43
C VAL A 424 -9.36 17.20 -3.23
N TYR A 425 -8.07 17.54 -3.21
CA TYR A 425 -7.16 17.20 -2.12
C TYR A 425 -7.63 17.75 -0.77
N ILE A 426 -8.01 19.04 -0.71
CA ILE A 426 -8.53 19.68 0.51
C ILE A 426 -9.85 19.04 0.96
N ASP A 427 -10.77 18.78 0.03
CA ASP A 427 -12.07 18.17 0.35
C ASP A 427 -11.90 16.73 0.87
N VAL A 428 -10.92 15.97 0.34
CA VAL A 428 -10.51 14.66 0.85
C VAL A 428 -9.97 14.78 2.28
N PHE A 429 -8.99 15.66 2.52
CA PHE A 429 -8.41 15.89 3.84
C PHE A 429 -9.51 16.22 4.87
N LYS A 430 -10.36 17.20 4.55
CA LYS A 430 -11.49 17.58 5.40
C LYS A 430 -12.42 16.40 5.71
N LYS A 431 -12.74 15.57 4.72
CA LYS A 431 -13.66 14.43 4.90
C LYS A 431 -13.03 13.31 5.72
N LEU A 432 -11.75 13.01 5.51
CA LEU A 432 -11.05 11.90 6.17
C LEU A 432 -10.64 12.25 7.60
N THR A 433 -10.30 13.50 7.90
CA THR A 433 -10.17 13.95 9.30
C THR A 433 -11.47 13.71 10.08
N ALA A 434 -12.62 13.98 9.47
CA ALA A 434 -13.91 13.70 10.13
C ALA A 434 -14.14 12.20 10.39
N PHE A 435 -13.62 11.29 9.54
CA PHE A 435 -13.71 9.84 9.77
C PHE A 435 -12.81 9.37 10.93
N GLN A 436 -11.69 10.05 11.16
CA GLN A 436 -10.79 9.76 12.27
C GLN A 436 -11.34 10.24 13.62
N THR A 437 -12.09 11.35 13.64
CA THR A 437 -12.67 11.89 14.88
C THR A 437 -14.07 11.36 15.20
N SER A 438 -14.80 10.86 14.21
CA SER A 438 -16.09 10.20 14.45
C SER A 438 -15.86 8.85 15.13
N ASN A 439 -16.25 8.74 16.41
CA ASN A 439 -16.56 7.46 17.00
C ASN A 439 -17.74 6.88 16.19
N VAL A 440 -17.63 5.64 15.72
CA VAL A 440 -18.78 4.96 15.12
C VAL A 440 -19.80 4.76 16.23
N SER A 441 -20.91 5.49 16.14
CA SER A 441 -22.15 5.23 16.87
C SER A 441 -22.83 4.00 16.31
#